data_AF-A0A7R9Q3K7-F1
#
_entry.id   AF-A0A7R9Q3K7-F1
#
_cell.length_a   1.000
_cell.length_b   1.000
_cell.length_c   1.000
_cell.angle_alpha   90.00
_cell.angle_beta   90.00
_cell.angle_gamma   90.00
#
_symmetry.space_group_name_H-M   'P 1'
#
loop_
_entity.id
_entity.type
_entity.pdbx_description
1 polymer ?
#
loop_
_entity_poly.entity_id
_entity_poly.type
_entity_poly.pdbx_seq_one_letter_code
_entity_poly.pdbx_strand_id
1 'polypeptide(L)'
;MHSKIGQSLFFIPGDDNWKRVRSILSPVFTSGKLRAMLGHIGGISDGLVENLSKFEKKGESVDMRKHVGAFAMDVISACAYGIDVKSIDNPNHPVVTNASKILNADAGISAALSLLAPGIARFFELEPFDIKATGYFDQLTKKILSERKSNNKYVNTDKTKRRTDFIQLMIDSEMSDKESAYYSGNEPEVDDESIGGQLAKKVVGTLTPDEMVAQGLLFFIAGYDTTSAAITHAIYYLSEHKDCQQILYKELKTCDEFTYEKLSQLKYLNAVINETLRLAPSLTRVRRECLQNYKLGNTGITIPKGATVEILPYALHRQADLWPNPNDFIPDRFLNPVHHPYAYIPFGGGPRVCIGQRFAMQEMRMCLAKLIHKFEFTLAQPPKINYFIGSILMSPKDLLVKLKARDYLAFNINTIIIKIELLLRRRFTYWSRQGVPGPKYIEYRGFTNVHHEHTLEAVNKYGRVYGAYSFTGTHLVLNEPDLLRDVMVKDFHVFPNHKIFHLGSSKIDQSLFFLPGDDNWRRVRSILSPVFTSGKLRAMLGHIGGISD
;
A
#
# COMPACT_ATOMS: atom_id res chain seq x y z
N MET A 1 7.93 -15.37 35.61
CA MET A 1 7.23 -14.38 34.76
C MET A 1 6.87 -15.13 33.48
N HIS A 2 5.62 -15.59 33.33
CA HIS A 2 5.22 -16.38 32.16
C HIS A 2 4.99 -15.47 30.95
N SER A 3 5.31 -16.00 29.77
CA SER A 3 5.10 -15.28 28.52
C SER A 3 3.61 -15.03 28.30
N LYS A 4 3.24 -13.81 27.92
CA LYS A 4 1.84 -13.49 27.59
C LYS A 4 1.38 -14.02 26.24
N ILE A 5 2.29 -14.62 25.46
CA ILE A 5 2.03 -15.09 24.09
C ILE A 5 0.85 -16.07 23.97
N GLY A 6 0.57 -16.85 25.02
CA GLY A 6 -0.57 -17.77 25.08
C GLY A 6 -1.94 -17.08 24.97
N GLN A 7 -2.04 -15.79 25.28
CA GLN A 7 -3.26 -14.99 25.11
C GLN A 7 -3.39 -14.36 23.72
N SER A 8 -2.42 -14.61 22.83
CA SER A 8 -2.44 -14.06 21.48
C SER A 8 -3.42 -14.80 20.57
N LEU A 9 -3.89 -14.13 19.51
CA LEU A 9 -4.91 -14.63 18.58
C LEU A 9 -4.59 -16.02 18.00
N PHE A 10 -3.31 -16.36 17.87
CA PHE A 10 -2.85 -17.64 17.34
C PHE A 10 -3.05 -18.80 18.34
N PHE A 11 -2.83 -18.56 19.64
CA PHE A 11 -2.80 -19.61 20.66
C PHE A 11 -4.11 -19.79 21.43
N ILE A 12 -5.00 -18.79 21.45
CA ILE A 12 -6.27 -18.88 22.19
C ILE A 12 -7.28 -19.89 21.56
N PRO A 13 -8.05 -20.63 22.37
CA PRO A 13 -9.02 -21.65 21.92
C PRO A 13 -10.14 -21.13 21.01
N GLY A 14 -10.82 -22.04 20.32
CA GLY A 14 -11.91 -21.82 19.34
C GLY A 14 -13.18 -21.13 19.82
N ASP A 15 -13.15 -20.43 20.94
CA ASP A 15 -14.31 -19.97 21.69
C ASP A 15 -14.71 -18.51 21.35
N ASP A 16 -15.66 -17.98 22.12
CA ASP A 16 -16.14 -16.61 21.95
C ASP A 16 -15.06 -15.56 22.29
N ASN A 17 -14.07 -15.92 23.11
CA ASN A 17 -12.92 -15.06 23.37
C ASN A 17 -12.09 -14.86 22.10
N TRP A 18 -11.81 -15.95 21.36
CA TRP A 18 -11.13 -15.82 20.05
C TRP A 18 -11.95 -15.02 19.04
N LYS A 19 -13.27 -15.21 18.98
CA LYS A 19 -14.12 -14.43 18.07
C LYS A 19 -14.04 -12.93 18.39
N ARG A 20 -14.09 -12.56 19.68
CA ARG A 20 -13.93 -11.17 20.15
C ARG A 20 -12.58 -10.59 19.75
N VAL A 21 -11.48 -11.27 20.07
CA VAL A 21 -10.13 -10.79 19.71
C VAL A 21 -9.99 -10.69 18.18
N ARG A 22 -10.51 -11.66 17.43
CA ARG A 22 -10.46 -11.66 15.96
C ARG A 22 -11.26 -10.50 15.36
N SER A 23 -12.45 -10.21 15.87
CA SER A 23 -13.29 -9.13 15.36
C SER A 23 -12.66 -7.75 15.60
N ILE A 24 -12.03 -7.55 16.77
CA ILE A 24 -11.34 -6.29 17.10
C ILE A 24 -10.12 -6.08 16.19
N LEU A 25 -9.35 -7.12 15.91
CA LEU A 25 -8.10 -7.00 15.13
C LEU A 25 -8.32 -7.00 13.61
N SER A 26 -9.39 -7.57 13.09
CA SER A 26 -9.60 -7.67 11.63
C SER A 26 -9.61 -6.31 10.90
N PRO A 27 -10.23 -5.24 11.45
CA PRO A 27 -10.17 -3.89 10.87
C PRO A 27 -8.76 -3.33 10.65
N VAL A 28 -7.78 -3.76 11.45
CA VAL A 28 -6.37 -3.35 11.34
C VAL A 28 -5.77 -3.71 9.97
N PHE A 29 -6.27 -4.80 9.36
CA PHE A 29 -5.77 -5.37 8.11
C PHE A 29 -6.63 -5.00 6.89
N THR A 30 -7.48 -3.99 7.00
CA THR A 30 -8.30 -3.47 5.89
C THR A 30 -7.44 -2.71 4.87
N SER A 31 -7.87 -2.69 3.61
CA SER A 31 -7.14 -2.05 2.51
C SER A 31 -6.82 -0.57 2.79
N GLY A 32 -7.74 0.17 3.44
CA GLY A 32 -7.52 1.55 3.83
C GLY A 32 -6.36 1.74 4.81
N LYS A 33 -6.25 0.90 5.84
CA LYS A 33 -5.15 0.95 6.82
C LYS A 33 -3.83 0.47 6.20
N LEU A 34 -3.87 -0.57 5.37
CA LEU A 34 -2.69 -1.08 4.67
C LEU A 34 -2.09 -0.07 3.69
N ARG A 35 -2.92 0.74 3.00
CA ARG A 35 -2.43 1.84 2.15
C ARG A 35 -1.58 2.85 2.93
N ALA A 36 -2.02 3.20 4.14
CA ALA A 36 -1.28 4.14 4.99
C ALA A 36 0.07 3.58 5.45
N MET A 37 0.19 2.25 5.62
CA MET A 37 1.46 1.59 5.96
C MET A 37 2.38 1.39 4.75
N LEU A 38 1.85 1.44 3.52
CA LEU A 38 2.63 1.16 2.31
C LEU A 38 3.82 2.12 2.14
N GLY A 39 3.70 3.37 2.60
CA GLY A 39 4.80 4.33 2.60
C GLY A 39 6.02 3.84 3.40
N HIS A 40 5.78 3.23 4.57
CA HIS A 40 6.85 2.63 5.38
C HIS A 40 7.47 1.42 4.67
N ILE A 41 6.65 0.50 4.16
CA ILE A 41 7.12 -0.69 3.42
C ILE A 41 7.95 -0.26 2.20
N GLY A 42 7.48 0.74 1.46
CA GLY A 42 8.15 1.30 0.30
C GLY A 42 9.52 1.88 0.63
N GLY A 43 9.62 2.72 1.67
CA GLY A 43 10.89 3.32 2.10
C GLY A 43 11.89 2.29 2.64
N ILE A 44 11.43 1.30 3.40
CA ILE A 44 12.29 0.21 3.90
C ILE A 44 12.78 -0.65 2.72
N SER A 45 11.92 -0.88 1.72
CA SER A 45 12.32 -1.58 0.49
C SER A 45 13.37 -0.80 -0.32
N ASP A 46 13.32 0.53 -0.33
CA ASP A 46 14.36 1.37 -0.96
C ASP A 46 15.69 1.24 -0.22
N GLY A 47 15.67 1.26 1.12
CA GLY A 47 16.86 1.03 1.93
C GLY A 47 17.50 -0.35 1.68
N LEU A 48 16.67 -1.39 1.53
CA LEU A 48 17.15 -2.73 1.13
C LEU A 48 17.83 -2.69 -0.25
N VAL A 49 17.21 -2.06 -1.24
CA VAL A 49 17.78 -1.94 -2.60
C VAL A 49 19.10 -1.16 -2.59
N GLU A 50 19.19 -0.07 -1.82
CA GLU A 50 20.41 0.71 -1.68
C GLU A 50 21.53 -0.13 -1.03
N ASN A 51 21.19 -0.87 0.02
CA ASN A 51 22.14 -1.75 0.71
C ASN A 51 22.67 -2.84 -0.25
N LEU A 52 21.79 -3.51 -0.99
CA LEU A 52 22.18 -4.54 -1.96
C LEU A 52 22.99 -3.97 -3.14
N SER A 53 22.75 -2.71 -3.54
CA SER A 53 23.55 -2.03 -4.57
C SER A 53 25.03 -1.90 -4.18
N LYS A 54 25.36 -1.91 -2.89
CA LYS A 54 26.76 -1.88 -2.41
C LYS A 54 27.46 -3.21 -2.69
N PHE A 55 26.77 -4.34 -2.55
CA PHE A 55 27.32 -5.68 -2.86
C PHE A 55 27.45 -5.88 -4.37
N GLU A 56 26.45 -5.46 -5.13
CA GLU A 56 26.45 -5.53 -6.59
C GLU A 56 27.65 -4.79 -7.19
N LYS A 57 27.90 -3.54 -6.78
CA LYS A 57 29.05 -2.75 -7.23
C LYS A 57 30.41 -3.38 -6.92
N LYS A 58 30.48 -4.17 -5.84
CA LYS A 58 31.70 -4.90 -5.44
C LYS A 58 31.83 -6.27 -6.12
N GLY A 59 30.78 -6.75 -6.79
CA GLY A 59 30.71 -8.11 -7.35
C GLY A 59 30.68 -9.21 -6.29
N GLU A 60 30.33 -8.87 -5.04
CA GLU A 60 30.28 -9.80 -3.92
C GLU A 60 28.97 -10.61 -3.91
N SER A 61 29.03 -11.83 -3.40
CA SER A 61 27.82 -12.62 -3.13
C SER A 61 27.16 -12.12 -1.85
N VAL A 62 25.83 -12.17 -1.80
CA VAL A 62 25.03 -11.69 -0.68
C VAL A 62 24.12 -12.79 -0.14
N ASP A 63 24.01 -12.89 1.17
CA ASP A 63 23.06 -13.79 1.83
C ASP A 63 21.68 -13.13 1.93
N MET A 64 20.79 -13.48 1.00
CA MET A 64 19.46 -12.89 0.94
C MET A 64 18.62 -13.17 2.17
N ARG A 65 18.81 -14.31 2.87
CA ARG A 65 18.05 -14.62 4.08
C ARG A 65 18.31 -13.58 5.17
N LYS A 66 19.55 -13.13 5.32
CA LYS A 66 19.95 -12.10 6.28
C LYS A 66 19.34 -10.73 5.93
N HIS A 67 19.48 -10.30 4.68
CA HIS A 67 19.02 -8.97 4.25
C HIS A 67 17.50 -8.86 4.16
N VAL A 68 16.83 -9.90 3.64
CA VAL A 68 15.36 -9.99 3.61
C VAL A 68 14.78 -10.16 5.00
N GLY A 69 15.47 -10.90 5.88
CA GLY A 69 15.14 -10.96 7.30
C GLY A 69 15.13 -9.56 7.92
N ALA A 70 16.24 -8.82 7.81
CA ALA A 70 16.33 -7.47 8.34
C ALA A 70 15.27 -6.52 7.74
N PHE A 71 14.94 -6.66 6.45
CA PHE A 71 13.81 -5.96 5.82
C PHE A 71 12.47 -6.25 6.52
N ALA A 72 12.11 -7.53 6.68
CA ALA A 72 10.85 -7.92 7.34
C ALA A 72 10.81 -7.45 8.80
N MET A 73 11.98 -7.45 9.48
CA MET A 73 12.14 -6.94 10.84
C MET A 73 11.79 -5.45 10.94
N ASP A 74 12.32 -4.66 10.01
CA ASP A 74 12.07 -3.22 9.95
C ASP A 74 10.61 -2.94 9.58
N VAL A 75 10.04 -3.70 8.63
CA VAL A 75 8.64 -3.57 8.22
C VAL A 75 7.71 -3.81 9.41
N ILE A 76 7.88 -4.90 10.15
CA ILE A 76 7.01 -5.19 11.29
C ILE A 76 7.26 -4.24 12.46
N SER A 77 8.51 -3.83 12.70
CA SER A 77 8.82 -2.84 13.73
C SER A 77 8.16 -1.48 13.45
N ALA A 78 8.18 -1.03 12.20
CA ALA A 78 7.52 0.20 11.79
C ALA A 78 5.99 0.07 11.82
N CYS A 79 5.45 -0.99 11.21
CA CYS A 79 4.00 -1.12 11.01
C CYS A 79 3.24 -1.63 12.24
N ALA A 80 3.88 -2.39 13.14
CA ALA A 80 3.24 -2.85 14.38
C ALA A 80 3.57 -1.94 15.57
N TYR A 81 4.82 -1.49 15.70
CA TYR A 81 5.32 -0.77 16.87
C TYR A 81 5.57 0.73 16.64
N GLY A 82 5.60 1.19 15.38
CA GLY A 82 5.95 2.56 15.04
C GLY A 82 7.42 2.90 15.33
N ILE A 83 8.30 1.89 15.34
CA ILE A 83 9.73 2.01 15.64
C ILE A 83 10.53 1.83 14.35
N ASP A 84 11.47 2.73 14.11
CA ASP A 84 12.47 2.60 13.06
C ASP A 84 13.75 1.96 13.65
N VAL A 85 13.99 0.69 13.31
CA VAL A 85 15.12 -0.09 13.85
C VAL A 85 16.36 0.01 12.96
N LYS A 86 16.16 0.11 11.64
CA LYS A 86 17.21 -0.01 10.61
C LYS A 86 18.09 -1.24 10.85
N SER A 87 17.44 -2.41 10.91
CA SER A 87 18.03 -3.68 11.33
C SER A 87 19.23 -4.10 10.50
N ILE A 88 19.28 -3.68 9.22
CA ILE A 88 20.43 -3.93 8.33
C ILE A 88 21.69 -3.24 8.84
N ASP A 89 21.59 -1.98 9.26
CA ASP A 89 22.71 -1.16 9.71
C ASP A 89 23.00 -1.39 11.22
N ASN A 90 21.98 -1.80 11.98
CA ASN A 90 22.05 -2.02 13.43
C ASN A 90 21.74 -3.48 13.83
N PRO A 91 22.56 -4.47 13.43
CA PRO A 91 22.29 -5.89 13.71
C PRO A 91 22.26 -6.22 15.21
N ASN A 92 22.90 -5.39 16.04
CA ASN A 92 22.95 -5.55 17.50
C ASN A 92 21.79 -4.85 18.23
N HIS A 93 20.82 -4.28 17.50
CA HIS A 93 19.68 -3.61 18.13
C HIS A 93 18.91 -4.61 19.03
N PRO A 94 18.42 -4.20 20.22
CA PRO A 94 17.73 -5.10 21.15
C PRO A 94 16.52 -5.82 20.55
N VAL A 95 15.78 -5.17 19.65
CA VAL A 95 14.68 -5.80 18.91
C VAL A 95 15.18 -6.95 18.04
N VAL A 96 16.25 -6.74 17.27
CA VAL A 96 16.82 -7.76 16.35
C VAL A 96 17.36 -8.95 17.13
N THR A 97 18.15 -8.68 18.17
CA THR A 97 18.80 -9.72 18.98
C THR A 97 17.80 -10.59 19.74
N ASN A 98 16.77 -9.99 20.36
CA ASN A 98 15.74 -10.76 21.07
C ASN A 98 14.81 -11.50 20.09
N ALA A 99 14.45 -10.91 18.95
CA ALA A 99 13.67 -11.61 17.93
C ALA A 99 14.41 -12.84 17.37
N SER A 100 15.70 -12.70 17.08
CA SER A 100 16.53 -13.80 16.59
C SER A 100 16.59 -14.95 17.59
N LYS A 101 16.67 -14.67 18.89
CA LYS A 101 16.62 -15.72 19.94
C LYS A 101 15.30 -16.48 19.98
N ILE A 102 14.20 -15.84 19.59
CA ILE A 102 12.87 -16.47 19.55
C ILE A 102 12.72 -17.32 18.27
N LEU A 103 13.31 -16.89 17.15
CA LEU A 103 12.93 -17.37 15.81
C LEU A 103 14.03 -18.13 15.04
N ASN A 104 15.31 -17.90 15.35
CA ASN A 104 16.46 -18.46 14.61
C ASN A 104 17.21 -19.52 15.43
N ALA A 105 16.48 -20.43 16.08
CA ALA A 105 17.05 -21.53 16.84
C ALA A 105 16.40 -22.86 16.43
N ASP A 106 17.20 -23.93 16.39
CA ASP A 106 16.66 -25.28 16.30
C ASP A 106 15.80 -25.55 17.55
N ALA A 107 14.78 -26.40 17.40
CA ALA A 107 13.86 -26.69 18.50
C ALA A 107 14.62 -27.31 19.69
N GLY A 108 14.76 -26.55 20.79
CA GLY A 108 15.43 -27.00 22.01
C GLY A 108 14.62 -28.03 22.80
N ILE A 109 15.24 -28.61 23.83
CA ILE A 109 14.62 -29.63 24.70
C ILE A 109 13.31 -29.13 25.32
N SER A 110 13.24 -27.86 25.74
CA SER A 110 12.00 -27.27 26.26
C SER A 110 10.89 -27.25 25.21
N ALA A 111 11.19 -26.91 23.96
CA ALA A 111 10.20 -26.94 22.87
C ALA A 111 9.76 -28.39 22.55
N ALA A 112 10.70 -29.34 22.57
CA ALA A 112 10.41 -30.75 22.37
C ALA A 112 9.54 -31.32 23.51
N LEU A 113 9.83 -31.00 24.78
CA LEU A 113 9.04 -31.42 25.94
C LEU A 113 7.65 -30.78 25.94
N SER A 114 7.54 -29.51 25.55
CA SER A 114 6.24 -28.84 25.38
C SER A 114 5.40 -29.48 24.29
N LEU A 115 6.02 -30.04 23.25
CA LEU A 115 5.33 -30.76 22.18
C LEU A 115 4.95 -32.20 22.55
N LEU A 116 5.88 -32.95 23.14
CA LEU A 116 5.75 -34.40 23.39
C LEU A 116 5.07 -34.72 24.72
N ALA A 117 5.22 -33.85 25.72
CA ALA A 117 4.69 -34.04 27.07
C ALA A 117 4.19 -32.72 27.67
N PRO A 118 3.11 -32.12 27.11
CA PRO A 118 2.62 -30.81 27.53
C PRO A 118 2.17 -30.76 29.00
N GLY A 119 1.86 -31.90 29.62
CA GLY A 119 1.59 -31.98 31.06
C GLY A 119 2.86 -31.82 31.90
N ILE A 120 3.96 -32.45 31.48
CA ILE A 120 5.28 -32.35 32.15
C ILE A 120 5.85 -30.94 31.95
N ALA A 121 5.78 -30.41 30.73
CA ALA A 121 6.22 -29.04 30.46
C ALA A 121 5.45 -28.01 31.30
N ARG A 122 4.13 -28.17 31.47
CA ARG A 122 3.33 -27.35 32.38
C ARG A 122 3.74 -27.52 33.85
N PHE A 123 4.04 -28.73 34.29
CA PHE A 123 4.48 -29.00 35.66
C PHE A 123 5.83 -28.35 35.99
N PHE A 124 6.78 -28.37 35.05
CA PHE A 124 8.10 -27.75 35.21
C PHE A 124 8.18 -26.30 34.71
N GLU A 125 7.04 -25.69 34.34
CA GLU A 125 6.97 -24.32 33.80
C GLU A 125 7.91 -24.07 32.60
N LEU A 126 8.12 -25.08 31.76
CA LEU A 126 8.97 -24.99 30.59
C LEU A 126 8.24 -24.25 29.46
N GLU A 127 8.82 -23.12 29.04
CA GLU A 127 8.33 -22.33 27.91
C GLU A 127 9.05 -22.76 26.62
N PRO A 128 8.33 -22.88 25.48
CA PRO A 128 8.95 -23.22 24.19
C PRO A 128 9.78 -22.06 23.60
N PHE A 129 9.64 -20.85 24.14
CA PHE A 129 10.35 -19.65 23.71
C PHE A 129 11.31 -19.15 24.81
N ASP A 130 12.36 -18.42 24.42
CA ASP A 130 13.27 -17.77 25.36
C ASP A 130 12.50 -16.72 26.20
N ILE A 131 12.36 -16.98 27.50
CA ILE A 131 11.60 -16.17 28.45
C ILE A 131 12.15 -14.73 28.54
N LYS A 132 13.47 -14.56 28.46
CA LYS A 132 14.09 -13.22 28.52
C LYS A 132 13.76 -12.43 27.26
N ALA A 133 13.82 -13.09 26.10
CA ALA A 133 13.50 -12.47 24.82
C ALA A 133 12.01 -12.12 24.73
N THR A 134 11.09 -13.00 25.14
CA THR A 134 9.66 -12.67 25.19
C THR A 134 9.37 -11.57 26.21
N GLY A 135 10.03 -11.60 27.36
CA GLY A 135 9.91 -10.57 28.40
C GLY A 135 10.35 -9.17 27.92
N TYR A 136 11.35 -9.09 27.03
CA TYR A 136 11.73 -7.82 26.39
C TYR A 136 10.58 -7.22 25.58
N PHE A 137 9.92 -8.02 24.74
CA PHE A 137 8.78 -7.55 23.93
C PHE A 137 7.56 -7.22 24.78
N ASP A 138 7.33 -7.93 25.88
CA ASP A 138 6.30 -7.60 26.85
C ASP A 138 6.53 -6.20 27.43
N GLN A 139 7.77 -5.90 27.86
CA GLN A 139 8.15 -4.59 28.39
C GLN A 139 8.08 -3.50 27.32
N LEU A 140 8.55 -3.78 26.11
CA LEU A 140 8.51 -2.85 24.98
C LEU A 140 7.06 -2.46 24.65
N THR A 141 6.17 -3.45 24.54
CA THR A 141 4.76 -3.21 24.20
C THR A 141 4.07 -2.43 25.31
N LYS A 142 4.31 -2.78 26.59
CA LYS A 142 3.77 -2.03 27.74
C LYS A 142 4.23 -0.57 27.75
N LYS A 143 5.52 -0.33 27.51
CA LYS A 143 6.09 1.02 27.44
C LYS A 143 5.39 1.85 26.36
N ILE A 144 5.27 1.32 25.15
CA ILE A 144 4.62 2.02 24.04
C ILE A 144 3.13 2.27 24.33
N LEU A 145 2.41 1.29 24.88
CA LEU A 145 1.03 1.47 25.30
C LEU A 145 0.89 2.59 26.33
N SER A 146 1.77 2.63 27.34
CA SER A 146 1.74 3.68 28.37
C SER A 146 2.03 5.07 27.82
N GLU A 147 3.07 5.21 26.99
CA GLU A 147 3.46 6.49 26.37
C GLU A 147 2.35 7.02 25.46
N ARG A 148 1.70 6.12 24.71
CA ARG A 148 0.61 6.53 23.81
C ARG A 148 -0.67 6.85 24.56
N LYS A 149 -1.01 6.12 25.61
CA LYS A 149 -2.16 6.45 26.47
C LYS A 149 -1.96 7.76 27.23
N SER A 150 -0.73 8.07 27.70
CA SER A 150 -0.43 9.36 28.33
C SER A 150 -0.49 10.51 27.32
N ASN A 151 0.04 10.31 26.10
CA ASN A 151 0.04 11.33 25.06
C ASN A 151 -1.34 11.51 24.39
N ASN A 152 -2.19 10.48 24.32
CA ASN A 152 -3.53 10.55 23.72
C ASN A 152 -4.50 11.45 24.51
N LYS A 153 -4.20 11.84 25.76
CA LYS A 153 -4.94 12.92 26.44
C LYS A 153 -4.79 14.29 25.73
N TYR A 154 -3.77 14.46 24.88
CA TYR A 154 -3.45 15.72 24.17
C TYR A 154 -3.66 15.67 22.64
N VAL A 155 -3.87 14.49 22.02
CA VAL A 155 -3.84 14.29 20.55
C VAL A 155 -5.23 14.32 19.88
N ASN A 156 -6.30 14.64 20.61
CA ASN A 156 -7.66 14.69 20.05
C ASN A 156 -7.96 15.92 19.16
N THR A 157 -6.98 16.81 18.93
CA THR A 157 -7.18 18.07 18.19
C THR A 157 -6.61 18.08 16.77
N ASP A 158 -5.74 17.14 16.37
CA ASP A 158 -5.13 17.14 15.03
C ASP A 158 -4.97 15.72 14.46
N LYS A 159 -5.92 15.32 13.60
CA LYS A 159 -5.94 14.00 12.94
C LYS A 159 -4.70 13.76 12.05
N THR A 160 -3.97 14.80 11.65
CA THR A 160 -2.80 14.68 10.75
C THR A 160 -1.53 14.16 11.44
N LYS A 161 -1.48 14.17 12.78
CA LYS A 161 -0.33 13.68 13.59
C LYS A 161 -0.52 12.26 14.15
N ARG A 162 -1.65 11.61 13.87
CA ARG A 162 -1.96 10.28 14.41
C ARG A 162 -1.16 9.21 13.67
N ARG A 163 -0.44 8.36 14.42
CA ARG A 163 0.32 7.25 13.84
C ARG A 163 -0.61 6.20 13.25
N THR A 164 -0.18 5.54 12.19
CA THR A 164 -0.91 4.42 11.59
C THR A 164 -0.09 3.14 11.71
N ASP A 165 -0.13 2.54 12.90
CA ASP A 165 0.50 1.26 13.23
C ASP A 165 -0.44 0.37 14.04
N PHE A 166 -0.13 -0.92 14.16
CA PHE A 166 -1.04 -1.89 14.80
C PHE A 166 -1.32 -1.57 16.27
N ILE A 167 -0.33 -1.12 17.05
CA ILE A 167 -0.57 -0.74 18.45
C ILE A 167 -1.51 0.47 18.54
N GLN A 168 -1.35 1.46 17.67
CA GLN A 168 -2.26 2.61 17.66
C GLN A 168 -3.67 2.17 17.28
N LEU A 169 -3.81 1.27 16.30
CA LEU A 169 -5.11 0.77 15.88
C LEU A 169 -5.79 -0.09 16.96
N MET A 170 -5.03 -0.85 17.77
CA MET A 170 -5.55 -1.53 18.95
C MET A 170 -6.04 -0.54 20.02
N ILE A 171 -5.30 0.54 20.27
CA ILE A 171 -5.75 1.62 21.19
C ILE A 171 -7.01 2.29 20.65
N ASP A 172 -7.06 2.57 19.34
CA ASP A 172 -8.18 3.26 18.70
C ASP A 172 -9.47 2.42 18.79
N SER A 173 -9.37 1.09 18.66
CA SER A 173 -10.50 0.19 18.87
C SER A 173 -11.05 0.20 20.30
N GLU A 174 -10.20 0.45 21.31
CA GLU A 174 -10.62 0.63 22.71
C GLU A 174 -11.39 1.94 22.91
N MET A 175 -11.05 2.99 22.13
CA MET A 175 -11.68 4.30 22.19
C MET A 175 -12.99 4.36 21.40
N SER A 176 -13.04 3.74 20.22
CA SER A 176 -14.26 3.70 19.41
C SER A 176 -15.40 2.97 20.13
N ASP A 177 -15.13 1.96 20.97
CA ASP A 177 -16.18 1.30 21.78
C ASP A 177 -16.73 2.20 22.91
N LYS A 178 -15.93 3.14 23.42
CA LYS A 178 -16.38 4.12 24.44
C LYS A 178 -17.20 5.27 23.83
N GLU A 179 -17.06 5.56 22.53
CA GLU A 179 -17.84 6.56 21.79
C GLU A 179 -18.97 5.95 20.92
N SER A 180 -18.86 4.67 20.54
CA SER A 180 -19.83 3.89 19.74
C SER A 180 -21.14 3.61 20.49
N ALA A 181 -21.07 3.50 21.82
CA ALA A 181 -22.26 3.40 22.66
C ALA A 181 -23.14 4.68 22.62
N TYR A 182 -22.65 5.78 22.02
CA TYR A 182 -23.36 7.05 21.93
C TYR A 182 -23.80 7.42 20.49
N TYR A 183 -23.27 6.77 19.43
CA TYR A 183 -23.52 7.14 18.03
C TYR A 183 -23.66 5.97 17.03
N SER A 184 -24.17 4.80 17.44
CA SER A 184 -24.49 3.72 16.48
C SER A 184 -25.82 3.99 15.76
N GLY A 185 -25.75 4.79 14.69
CA GLY A 185 -26.82 4.94 13.69
C GLY A 185 -26.40 4.64 12.26
N ASN A 186 -25.10 4.54 11.97
CA ASN A 186 -24.59 4.24 10.62
C ASN A 186 -23.58 3.09 10.69
N GLU A 187 -23.89 2.00 9.99
CA GLU A 187 -23.00 0.86 9.78
C GLU A 187 -21.72 1.31 9.06
N PRO A 188 -20.54 0.79 9.40
CA PRO A 188 -19.37 0.91 8.53
C PRO A 188 -19.62 0.09 7.26
N GLU A 189 -19.48 0.71 6.09
CA GLU A 189 -19.38 0.00 4.81
C GLU A 189 -18.20 -0.98 4.87
N VAL A 190 -18.50 -2.28 4.94
CA VAL A 190 -17.53 -3.37 4.84
C VAL A 190 -17.62 -3.93 3.43
N ASP A 191 -16.79 -3.42 2.52
CA ASP A 191 -16.50 -4.10 1.26
C ASP A 191 -15.57 -5.29 1.53
N ASP A 192 -16.11 -6.50 1.78
CA ASP A 192 -15.49 -7.76 1.32
C ASP A 192 -16.27 -9.04 1.66
N GLU A 193 -16.39 -9.94 0.68
CA GLU A 193 -16.93 -11.31 0.77
C GLU A 193 -16.03 -12.30 1.54
N SER A 194 -14.99 -11.84 2.24
CA SER A 194 -14.15 -12.72 3.05
C SER A 194 -14.87 -13.18 4.33
N ILE A 195 -14.71 -14.45 4.70
CA ILE A 195 -15.28 -15.04 5.94
C ILE A 195 -14.89 -14.23 7.20
N GLY A 196 -13.73 -13.56 7.18
CA GLY A 196 -13.30 -12.66 8.25
C GLY A 196 -14.11 -11.36 8.37
N GLY A 197 -14.67 -10.86 7.27
CA GLY A 197 -15.57 -9.69 7.25
C GLY A 197 -16.96 -9.99 7.82
N GLN A 198 -17.47 -11.20 7.61
CA GLN A 198 -18.76 -11.64 8.17
C GLN A 198 -18.73 -11.79 9.69
N LEU A 199 -17.58 -12.18 10.29
CA LEU A 199 -17.41 -12.27 11.75
C LEU A 199 -17.38 -10.90 12.46
N ALA A 200 -17.08 -9.82 11.74
CA ALA A 200 -16.98 -8.48 12.33
C ALA A 200 -18.34 -7.91 12.77
N LYS A 201 -19.47 -8.48 12.31
CA LYS A 201 -20.80 -7.89 12.46
C LYS A 201 -21.47 -8.04 13.84
N LYS A 202 -20.84 -8.57 14.91
CA LYS A 202 -21.62 -8.85 16.14
C LYS A 202 -20.94 -8.94 17.52
N VAL A 203 -19.70 -8.47 17.72
CA VAL A 203 -19.07 -8.58 19.06
C VAL A 203 -18.56 -7.23 19.55
N VAL A 204 -19.15 -6.76 20.66
CA VAL A 204 -18.76 -5.58 21.44
C VAL A 204 -17.69 -5.98 22.47
N GLY A 205 -16.59 -5.25 22.57
CA GLY A 205 -15.58 -5.47 23.61
C GLY A 205 -14.20 -4.90 23.28
N THR A 206 -13.43 -4.59 24.33
CA THR A 206 -12.06 -4.05 24.21
C THR A 206 -11.00 -5.10 24.51
N LEU A 207 -9.77 -4.89 24.04
CA LEU A 207 -8.62 -5.71 24.45
C LEU A 207 -8.10 -5.26 25.81
N THR A 208 -7.79 -6.21 26.69
CA THR A 208 -7.06 -5.89 27.92
C THR A 208 -5.61 -5.50 27.62
N PRO A 209 -4.90 -4.77 28.51
CA PRO A 209 -3.49 -4.46 28.30
C PRO A 209 -2.62 -5.69 28.08
N ASP A 210 -2.87 -6.79 28.80
CA ASP A 210 -2.14 -8.05 28.63
C ASP A 210 -2.46 -8.72 27.28
N GLU A 211 -3.71 -8.63 26.80
CA GLU A 211 -4.07 -9.10 25.46
C GLU A 211 -3.37 -8.28 24.37
N MET A 212 -3.33 -6.96 24.49
CA MET A 212 -2.60 -6.09 23.55
C MET A 212 -1.11 -6.41 23.51
N VAL A 213 -0.50 -6.69 24.67
CA VAL A 213 0.89 -7.13 24.77
C VAL A 213 1.09 -8.47 24.05
N ALA A 214 0.21 -9.43 24.27
CA ALA A 214 0.26 -10.72 23.60
C ALA A 214 0.11 -10.59 22.07
N GLN A 215 -0.78 -9.73 21.58
CA GLN A 215 -0.93 -9.47 20.14
C GLN A 215 0.30 -8.79 19.55
N GLY A 216 0.88 -7.82 20.25
CA GLY A 216 2.11 -7.15 19.81
C GLY A 216 3.24 -8.16 19.56
N LEU A 217 3.50 -9.03 20.53
CA LEU A 217 4.50 -10.09 20.41
C LEU A 217 4.16 -11.06 19.26
N LEU A 218 2.88 -11.43 19.10
CA LEU A 218 2.44 -12.28 18.00
C LEU A 218 2.69 -11.62 16.63
N PHE A 219 2.33 -10.35 16.45
CA PHE A 219 2.56 -9.65 15.18
C PHE A 219 4.03 -9.61 14.82
N PHE A 220 4.89 -9.42 15.82
CA PHE A 220 6.33 -9.43 15.63
C PHE A 220 6.85 -10.78 15.11
N ILE A 221 6.51 -11.86 15.84
CA ILE A 221 6.95 -13.22 15.52
C ILE A 221 6.37 -13.70 14.18
N ALA A 222 5.06 -13.55 14.01
CA ALA A 222 4.34 -14.06 12.84
C ALA A 222 4.58 -13.20 11.60
N GLY A 223 4.88 -11.91 11.73
CA GLY A 223 5.15 -11.01 10.60
C GLY A 223 6.56 -11.13 10.04
N TYR A 224 7.55 -11.42 10.91
CA TYR A 224 8.95 -11.48 10.51
C TYR A 224 9.31 -12.78 9.75
N ASP A 225 9.18 -13.94 10.40
CA ASP A 225 9.86 -15.14 9.89
C ASP A 225 9.13 -15.74 8.68
N THR A 226 7.78 -15.72 8.68
CA THR A 226 7.02 -16.27 7.56
C THR A 226 7.20 -15.47 6.28
N THR A 227 7.22 -14.14 6.36
CA THR A 227 7.35 -13.28 5.18
C THR A 227 8.78 -13.28 4.67
N SER A 228 9.77 -13.23 5.57
CA SER A 228 11.17 -13.31 5.16
C SER A 228 11.51 -14.66 4.51
N ALA A 229 10.98 -15.77 5.03
CA ALA A 229 11.08 -17.07 4.39
C ALA A 229 10.44 -17.09 2.99
N ALA A 230 9.21 -16.56 2.85
CA ALA A 230 8.52 -16.53 1.56
C ALA A 230 9.26 -15.71 0.50
N ILE A 231 9.74 -14.50 0.84
CA ILE A 231 10.53 -13.66 -0.07
C ILE A 231 11.85 -14.34 -0.44
N THR A 232 12.52 -14.98 0.54
CA THR A 232 13.76 -15.72 0.28
C THR A 232 13.53 -16.86 -0.71
N HIS A 233 12.46 -17.63 -0.56
CA HIS A 233 12.10 -18.67 -1.54
C HIS A 233 11.75 -18.11 -2.92
N ALA A 234 11.04 -16.98 -2.97
CA ALA A 234 10.73 -16.35 -4.25
C ALA A 234 12.02 -15.96 -4.99
N ILE A 235 13.00 -15.39 -4.28
CA ILE A 235 14.31 -15.06 -4.85
C ILE A 235 15.05 -16.32 -5.28
N TYR A 236 15.01 -17.40 -4.48
CA TYR A 236 15.61 -18.68 -4.84
C TYR A 236 15.03 -19.23 -6.15
N TYR A 237 13.71 -19.38 -6.25
CA TYR A 237 13.06 -19.89 -7.45
C TYR A 237 13.29 -18.98 -8.65
N LEU A 238 13.21 -17.66 -8.49
CA LEU A 238 13.53 -16.74 -9.58
C LEU A 238 15.00 -16.80 -10.00
N SER A 239 15.91 -17.15 -9.09
CA SER A 239 17.34 -17.30 -9.42
C SER A 239 17.62 -18.56 -10.24
N GLU A 240 16.86 -19.63 -10.01
CA GLU A 240 16.89 -20.86 -10.80
C GLU A 240 16.15 -20.72 -12.14
N HIS A 241 15.01 -20.03 -12.14
CA HIS A 241 14.12 -19.87 -13.29
C HIS A 241 14.27 -18.48 -13.91
N LYS A 242 15.38 -18.29 -14.64
CA LYS A 242 15.76 -17.02 -15.27
C LYS A 242 14.72 -16.50 -16.25
N ASP A 243 14.08 -17.38 -16.99
CA ASP A 243 12.95 -17.11 -17.87
C ASP A 243 11.79 -16.43 -17.11
N CYS A 244 11.37 -17.01 -15.98
CA CYS A 244 10.35 -16.44 -15.11
C CYS A 244 10.77 -15.08 -14.56
N GLN A 245 12.04 -14.94 -14.15
CA GLN A 245 12.58 -13.66 -13.68
C GLN A 245 12.54 -12.57 -14.77
N GLN A 246 12.79 -12.92 -16.03
CA GLN A 246 12.69 -11.98 -17.14
C GLN A 246 11.26 -11.60 -17.49
N ILE A 247 10.30 -12.53 -17.41
CA ILE A 247 8.87 -12.22 -17.60
C ILE A 247 8.41 -11.24 -16.51
N LEU A 248 8.73 -11.53 -15.24
CA LEU A 248 8.41 -10.65 -14.13
C LEU A 248 9.02 -9.26 -14.30
N TYR A 249 10.30 -9.17 -14.66
CA TYR A 249 10.94 -7.88 -14.92
C TYR A 249 10.26 -7.08 -16.05
N LYS A 250 9.85 -7.75 -17.15
CA LYS A 250 9.11 -7.09 -18.24
C LYS A 250 7.78 -6.53 -17.77
N GLU A 251 7.04 -7.26 -16.94
CA GLU A 251 5.79 -6.76 -16.33
C GLU A 251 6.06 -5.54 -15.45
N LEU A 252 7.07 -5.62 -14.57
CA LEU A 252 7.42 -4.54 -13.65
C LEU A 252 7.87 -3.25 -14.37
N LYS A 253 8.55 -3.36 -15.53
CA LYS A 253 8.93 -2.18 -16.35
C LYS A 253 7.75 -1.37 -16.87
N THR A 254 6.54 -1.92 -16.90
CA THR A 254 5.34 -1.19 -17.32
C THR A 254 4.81 -0.26 -16.23
N CYS A 255 5.30 -0.39 -15.00
CA CYS A 255 4.91 0.46 -13.88
C CYS A 255 5.87 1.63 -13.68
N ASP A 256 5.35 2.86 -13.82
CA ASP A 256 6.10 4.06 -13.47
C ASP A 256 6.36 4.18 -11.95
N GLU A 257 5.49 3.58 -11.13
CA GLU A 257 5.52 3.65 -9.67
C GLU A 257 4.79 2.44 -9.07
N PHE A 258 5.28 1.94 -7.94
CA PHE A 258 4.67 0.83 -7.20
C PHE A 258 3.72 1.35 -6.13
N THR A 259 2.45 1.52 -6.49
CA THR A 259 1.36 1.85 -5.54
C THR A 259 0.62 0.58 -5.10
N TYR A 260 -0.23 0.68 -4.06
CA TYR A 260 -1.02 -0.44 -3.55
C TYR A 260 -1.85 -1.11 -4.66
N GLU A 261 -2.57 -0.29 -5.43
CA GLU A 261 -3.50 -0.74 -6.48
C GLU A 261 -2.76 -1.33 -7.67
N LYS A 262 -1.61 -0.74 -8.06
CA LYS A 262 -0.83 -1.26 -9.18
C LYS A 262 -0.22 -2.62 -8.81
N LEU A 263 0.39 -2.72 -7.63
CA LEU A 263 1.00 -3.96 -7.16
C LEU A 263 -0.01 -5.11 -7.04
N SER A 264 -1.24 -4.84 -6.61
CA SER A 264 -2.29 -5.87 -6.56
C SER A 264 -2.78 -6.31 -7.93
N GLN A 265 -2.61 -5.48 -8.97
CA GLN A 265 -3.04 -5.77 -10.35
C GLN A 265 -1.97 -6.46 -11.21
N LEU A 266 -0.70 -6.51 -10.77
CA LEU A 266 0.39 -7.17 -11.50
C LEU A 266 0.21 -8.69 -11.48
N LYS A 267 -0.29 -9.26 -12.58
CA LYS A 267 -0.72 -10.65 -12.65
C LYS A 267 0.45 -11.60 -12.45
N TYR A 268 1.58 -11.36 -13.11
CA TYR A 268 2.72 -12.25 -13.05
C TYR A 268 3.47 -12.15 -11.73
N LEU A 269 3.62 -10.96 -11.15
CA LEU A 269 4.13 -10.78 -9.78
C LEU A 269 3.31 -11.60 -8.77
N ASN A 270 1.98 -11.51 -8.84
CA ASN A 270 1.09 -12.27 -7.96
C ASN A 270 1.19 -13.78 -8.22
N ALA A 271 1.32 -14.18 -9.48
CA ALA A 271 1.50 -15.57 -9.87
C ALA A 271 2.80 -16.17 -9.32
N VAL A 272 3.91 -15.42 -9.41
CA VAL A 272 5.23 -15.79 -8.83
C VAL A 272 5.14 -15.95 -7.32
N ILE A 273 4.52 -15.00 -6.61
CA ILE A 273 4.33 -15.09 -5.15
C ILE A 273 3.49 -16.32 -4.80
N ASN A 274 2.40 -16.56 -5.52
CA ASN A 274 1.52 -17.68 -5.23
C ASN A 274 2.18 -19.04 -5.51
N GLU A 275 2.91 -19.17 -6.62
CA GLU A 275 3.65 -20.40 -6.92
C GLU A 275 4.78 -20.64 -5.92
N THR A 276 5.43 -19.57 -5.46
CA THR A 276 6.39 -19.64 -4.35
C THR A 276 5.72 -20.20 -3.11
N LEU A 277 4.56 -19.68 -2.70
CA LEU A 277 3.83 -20.15 -1.51
C LEU A 277 3.22 -21.55 -1.69
N ARG A 278 2.97 -21.99 -2.94
CA ARG A 278 2.54 -23.35 -3.24
C ARG A 278 3.67 -24.34 -2.95
N LEU A 279 4.85 -24.09 -3.50
CA LEU A 279 6.02 -24.95 -3.33
C LEU A 279 6.66 -24.80 -1.95
N ALA A 280 6.70 -23.59 -1.42
CA ALA A 280 7.36 -23.23 -0.18
C ALA A 280 6.41 -22.50 0.78
N PRO A 281 5.31 -23.15 1.25
CA PRO A 281 4.47 -22.57 2.27
C PRO A 281 5.24 -22.45 3.58
N SER A 282 5.31 -21.25 4.16
CA SER A 282 6.06 -21.01 5.40
C SER A 282 5.56 -21.91 6.53
N LEU A 283 4.26 -22.19 6.61
CA LEU A 283 3.68 -23.20 7.50
C LEU A 283 3.39 -24.50 6.72
N THR A 284 4.16 -25.55 7.01
CA THR A 284 4.03 -26.85 6.32
C THR A 284 2.88 -27.70 6.84
N ARG A 285 2.38 -27.38 8.03
CA ARG A 285 1.31 -28.11 8.73
C ARG A 285 0.41 -27.15 9.52
N VAL A 286 -0.87 -27.50 9.61
CA VAL A 286 -1.88 -26.82 10.43
C VAL A 286 -2.69 -27.89 11.16
N ARG A 287 -3.00 -27.66 12.44
CA ARG A 287 -3.75 -28.61 13.26
C ARG A 287 -5.12 -28.08 13.66
N ARG A 288 -6.08 -28.98 13.83
CA ARG A 288 -7.41 -28.74 14.40
C ARG A 288 -7.69 -29.78 15.48
N GLU A 289 -8.36 -29.38 16.55
CA GLU A 289 -8.82 -30.30 17.60
C GLU A 289 -10.30 -30.63 17.40
N CYS A 290 -10.65 -31.91 17.54
CA CYS A 290 -12.02 -32.36 17.49
C CYS A 290 -12.67 -32.25 18.88
N LEU A 291 -13.65 -31.37 19.06
CA LEU A 291 -14.24 -31.10 20.39
C LEU A 291 -15.36 -32.08 20.78
N GLN A 292 -15.76 -32.96 19.87
CA GLN A 292 -16.79 -33.98 20.06
C GLN A 292 -16.55 -35.15 19.11
N ASN A 293 -17.15 -36.32 19.37
CA ASN A 293 -17.10 -37.41 18.41
C ASN A 293 -17.77 -36.97 17.09
N TYR A 294 -17.04 -37.08 15.97
CA TYR A 294 -17.46 -36.51 14.69
C TYR A 294 -17.32 -37.52 13.55
N LYS A 295 -18.41 -37.78 12.81
CA LYS A 295 -18.38 -38.61 11.60
C LYS A 295 -17.88 -37.79 10.42
N LEU A 296 -16.76 -38.19 9.82
CA LEU A 296 -16.10 -37.45 8.74
C LEU A 296 -16.75 -37.73 7.38
N GLY A 297 -17.72 -36.91 7.01
CA GLY A 297 -18.44 -37.03 5.73
C GLY A 297 -18.97 -38.45 5.49
N ASN A 298 -18.82 -38.94 4.26
CA ASN A 298 -19.24 -40.29 3.86
C ASN A 298 -18.12 -41.33 3.96
N THR A 299 -17.01 -41.03 4.65
CA THR A 299 -15.83 -41.92 4.71
C THR A 299 -16.01 -43.12 5.64
N GLY A 300 -17.04 -43.11 6.49
CA GLY A 300 -17.23 -44.09 7.58
C GLY A 300 -16.32 -43.85 8.79
N ILE A 301 -15.37 -42.90 8.73
CA ILE A 301 -14.43 -42.59 9.81
C ILE A 301 -15.14 -41.77 10.90
N THR A 302 -14.96 -42.15 12.17
CA THR A 302 -15.37 -41.35 13.33
C THR A 302 -14.14 -40.84 14.05
N ILE A 303 -14.00 -39.52 14.12
CA ILE A 303 -12.92 -38.82 14.83
C ILE A 303 -13.35 -38.66 16.29
N PRO A 304 -12.59 -39.19 17.27
CA PRO A 304 -12.98 -39.08 18.66
C PRO A 304 -12.73 -37.68 19.22
N LYS A 305 -13.50 -37.28 20.23
CA LYS A 305 -13.27 -36.07 21.01
C LYS A 305 -11.83 -36.02 21.54
N GLY A 306 -11.18 -34.87 21.41
CA GLY A 306 -9.78 -34.63 21.78
C GLY A 306 -8.77 -35.02 20.70
N ALA A 307 -9.18 -35.69 19.63
CA ALA A 307 -8.27 -36.04 18.55
C ALA A 307 -7.82 -34.80 17.75
N THR A 308 -6.57 -34.84 17.29
CA THR A 308 -6.01 -33.83 16.40
C THR A 308 -6.18 -34.25 14.94
N VAL A 309 -6.71 -33.35 14.12
CA VAL A 309 -6.72 -33.44 12.66
C VAL A 309 -5.58 -32.58 12.12
N GLU A 310 -4.64 -33.20 11.42
CA GLU A 310 -3.50 -32.52 10.82
C GLU A 310 -3.74 -32.30 9.31
N ILE A 311 -3.55 -31.06 8.88
CA ILE A 311 -3.64 -30.62 7.49
C ILE A 311 -2.23 -30.25 7.05
N LEU A 312 -1.78 -30.77 5.92
CA LEU A 312 -0.41 -30.62 5.45
C LEU A 312 -0.35 -29.81 4.15
N PRO A 313 -0.41 -28.45 4.20
CA PRO A 313 -0.31 -27.62 3.00
C PRO A 313 0.86 -28.00 2.09
N TYR A 314 2.03 -28.30 2.65
CA TYR A 314 3.21 -28.66 1.85
C TYR A 314 2.99 -29.89 0.96
N ALA A 315 2.31 -30.92 1.49
CA ALA A 315 2.00 -32.14 0.75
C ALA A 315 0.79 -31.95 -0.17
N LEU A 316 -0.27 -31.30 0.32
CA LEU A 316 -1.49 -30.96 -0.43
C LEU A 316 -1.16 -30.19 -1.71
N HIS A 317 -0.27 -29.20 -1.60
CA HIS A 317 0.18 -28.37 -2.71
C HIS A 317 1.03 -29.13 -3.75
N ARG A 318 1.37 -30.40 -3.50
CA ARG A 318 2.16 -31.27 -4.38
C ARG A 318 1.41 -32.53 -4.85
N GLN A 319 0.11 -32.63 -4.56
CA GLN A 319 -0.69 -33.74 -5.04
C GLN A 319 -0.87 -33.63 -6.56
N ALA A 320 -0.41 -34.64 -7.31
CA ALA A 320 -0.32 -34.60 -8.77
C ALA A 320 -1.67 -34.56 -9.49
N ASP A 321 -2.72 -35.07 -8.85
CA ASP A 321 -4.12 -35.00 -9.30
C ASP A 321 -4.70 -33.59 -9.19
N LEU A 322 -4.20 -32.78 -8.25
CA LEU A 322 -4.57 -31.36 -8.09
C LEU A 322 -3.62 -30.41 -8.84
N TRP A 323 -2.35 -30.81 -8.97
CA TRP A 323 -1.24 -30.00 -9.48
C TRP A 323 -0.39 -30.80 -10.48
N PRO A 324 -0.66 -30.71 -11.80
CA PRO A 324 0.15 -31.36 -12.83
C PRO A 324 1.60 -30.88 -12.76
N ASN A 325 2.62 -31.73 -12.83
CA ASN A 325 4.03 -31.37 -12.58
C ASN A 325 4.23 -30.65 -11.22
N PRO A 326 3.88 -31.29 -10.11
CA PRO A 326 3.69 -30.63 -8.81
C PRO A 326 4.98 -30.06 -8.21
N ASN A 327 6.15 -30.51 -8.64
CA ASN A 327 7.45 -30.08 -8.09
C ASN A 327 8.08 -28.93 -8.88
N ASP A 328 7.58 -28.63 -10.07
CA ASP A 328 8.13 -27.60 -10.94
C ASP A 328 7.58 -26.23 -10.54
N PHE A 329 8.43 -25.20 -10.61
CA PHE A 329 8.03 -23.81 -10.39
C PHE A 329 7.39 -23.24 -11.66
N ILE A 330 6.06 -23.20 -11.70
CA ILE A 330 5.28 -22.74 -12.86
C ILE A 330 4.28 -21.65 -12.41
N PRO A 331 4.69 -20.36 -12.42
CA PRO A 331 3.82 -19.24 -12.05
C PRO A 331 2.49 -19.21 -12.82
N ASP A 332 2.50 -19.58 -14.11
CA ASP A 332 1.35 -19.50 -15.01
C ASP A 332 0.07 -20.20 -14.50
N ARG A 333 0.19 -21.18 -13.60
CA ARG A 333 -0.96 -21.81 -12.90
C ARG A 333 -1.90 -20.81 -12.23
N PHE A 334 -1.35 -19.70 -11.77
CA PHE A 334 -2.07 -18.68 -11.03
C PHE A 334 -2.54 -17.50 -11.90
N LEU A 335 -2.30 -17.52 -13.21
CA LEU A 335 -2.85 -16.52 -14.13
C LEU A 335 -4.33 -16.79 -14.44
N ASN A 336 -4.74 -18.06 -14.48
CA ASN A 336 -6.12 -18.51 -14.65
C ASN A 336 -6.38 -19.72 -13.72
N PRO A 337 -6.61 -19.49 -12.41
CA PRO A 337 -6.71 -20.59 -11.46
C PRO A 337 -8.01 -21.40 -11.66
N VAL A 338 -7.89 -22.70 -11.96
CA VAL A 338 -9.03 -23.64 -12.10
C VAL A 338 -9.12 -24.61 -10.91
N HIS A 339 -8.33 -24.37 -9.86
CA HIS A 339 -8.20 -25.31 -8.75
C HIS A 339 -9.34 -25.19 -7.74
N HIS A 340 -9.66 -26.30 -7.08
CA HIS A 340 -10.56 -26.30 -5.93
C HIS A 340 -10.08 -25.28 -4.87
N PRO A 341 -10.96 -24.50 -4.22
CA PRO A 341 -10.55 -23.44 -3.28
C PRO A 341 -9.67 -23.91 -2.11
N TYR A 342 -9.78 -25.18 -1.74
CA TYR A 342 -8.97 -25.81 -0.69
C TYR A 342 -7.78 -26.63 -1.21
N ALA A 343 -7.49 -26.62 -2.52
CA ALA A 343 -6.25 -27.19 -3.06
C ALA A 343 -5.02 -26.31 -2.79
N TYR A 344 -5.25 -25.02 -2.49
CA TYR A 344 -4.23 -24.00 -2.22
C TYR A 344 -4.56 -23.21 -0.95
N ILE A 345 -3.85 -23.48 0.15
CA ILE A 345 -4.10 -22.92 1.49
C ILE A 345 -2.81 -22.48 2.22
N PRO A 346 -1.91 -21.69 1.59
CA PRO A 346 -0.65 -21.27 2.24
C PRO A 346 -0.87 -20.38 3.46
N PHE A 347 -2.03 -19.73 3.58
CA PHE A 347 -2.44 -18.91 4.72
C PHE A 347 -3.44 -19.63 5.64
N GLY A 348 -3.66 -20.93 5.43
CA GLY A 348 -4.75 -21.68 6.04
C GLY A 348 -6.11 -21.42 5.39
N GLY A 349 -7.19 -21.80 6.06
CA GLY A 349 -8.55 -21.63 5.55
C GLY A 349 -9.60 -21.54 6.65
N GLY A 350 -10.81 -21.11 6.27
CA GLY A 350 -11.94 -20.87 7.17
C GLY A 350 -11.74 -19.63 8.07
N PRO A 351 -12.54 -19.47 9.14
CA PRO A 351 -12.47 -18.30 10.03
C PRO A 351 -11.08 -18.07 10.66
N ARG A 352 -10.31 -19.15 10.85
CA ARG A 352 -8.96 -19.15 11.43
C ARG A 352 -7.85 -18.94 10.38
N VAL A 353 -8.18 -18.47 9.17
CA VAL A 353 -7.20 -18.05 8.16
C VAL A 353 -6.31 -16.92 8.71
N CYS A 354 -5.06 -16.85 8.24
CA CYS A 354 -4.09 -15.82 8.62
C CYS A 354 -4.73 -14.41 8.59
N ILE A 355 -4.67 -13.70 9.71
CA ILE A 355 -5.18 -12.32 9.79
C ILE A 355 -4.34 -11.36 8.95
N GLY A 356 -3.03 -11.62 8.89
CA GLY A 356 -2.04 -10.79 8.21
C GLY A 356 -1.87 -11.10 6.72
N GLN A 357 -2.69 -11.96 6.10
CA GLN A 357 -2.51 -12.37 4.70
C GLN A 357 -2.39 -11.17 3.75
N ARG A 358 -3.27 -10.16 3.90
CA ARG A 358 -3.24 -8.97 3.05
C ARG A 358 -1.98 -8.12 3.25
N PHE A 359 -1.53 -8.01 4.50
CA PHE A 359 -0.30 -7.30 4.85
C PHE A 359 0.92 -8.00 4.25
N ALA A 360 1.06 -9.31 4.49
CA ALA A 360 2.16 -10.12 3.97
C ALA A 360 2.22 -10.10 2.44
N MET A 361 1.07 -10.20 1.76
CA MET A 361 1.02 -10.11 0.29
C MET A 361 1.50 -8.74 -0.21
N GLN A 362 1.16 -7.64 0.46
CA GLN A 362 1.62 -6.31 0.05
C GLN A 362 3.10 -6.10 0.35
N GLU A 363 3.58 -6.60 1.48
CA GLU A 363 5.00 -6.61 1.84
C GLU A 363 5.83 -7.36 0.79
N MET A 364 5.42 -8.59 0.43
CA MET A 364 6.08 -9.40 -0.60
C MET A 364 6.05 -8.72 -1.97
N ARG A 365 4.90 -8.18 -2.39
CA ARG A 365 4.76 -7.47 -3.67
C ARG A 365 5.72 -6.30 -3.77
N MET A 366 5.71 -5.41 -2.77
CA MET A 366 6.57 -4.22 -2.78
C MET A 366 8.04 -4.60 -2.80
N CYS A 367 8.45 -5.53 -1.94
CA CYS A 367 9.84 -5.96 -1.83
C CYS A 367 10.33 -6.60 -3.15
N LEU A 368 9.62 -7.63 -3.64
CA LEU A 368 9.99 -8.33 -4.87
C LEU A 368 9.94 -7.42 -6.09
N ALA A 369 8.94 -6.54 -6.20
CA ALA A 369 8.85 -5.58 -7.30
C ALA A 369 10.11 -4.70 -7.36
N LYS A 370 10.51 -4.08 -6.25
CA LYS A 370 11.70 -3.22 -6.22
C LYS A 370 13.00 -3.99 -6.44
N LEU A 371 13.14 -5.18 -5.84
CA LEU A 371 14.31 -6.03 -6.00
C LEU A 371 14.50 -6.49 -7.45
N ILE A 372 13.47 -7.09 -8.06
CA ILE A 372 13.55 -7.63 -9.43
C ILE A 372 13.61 -6.52 -10.48
N HIS A 373 13.02 -5.35 -10.20
CA HIS A 373 13.14 -4.19 -11.06
C HIS A 373 14.58 -3.67 -11.12
N LYS A 374 15.33 -3.75 -10.00
CA LYS A 374 16.70 -3.24 -9.92
C LYS A 374 17.77 -4.28 -10.27
N PHE A 375 17.58 -5.53 -9.88
CA PHE A 375 18.62 -6.56 -9.93
C PHE A 375 18.17 -7.78 -10.72
N GLU A 376 19.13 -8.39 -11.39
CA GLU A 376 19.06 -9.77 -11.80
C GLU A 376 19.76 -10.63 -10.74
N PHE A 377 19.06 -11.66 -10.26
CA PHE A 377 19.57 -12.57 -9.22
C PHE A 377 20.03 -13.89 -9.85
N THR A 378 21.22 -14.36 -9.45
CA THR A 378 21.78 -15.66 -9.83
C THR A 378 22.26 -16.38 -8.57
N LEU A 379 22.06 -17.68 -8.45
CA LEU A 379 22.61 -18.43 -7.32
C LEU A 379 24.15 -18.35 -7.29
N ALA A 380 24.71 -18.13 -6.10
CA ALA A 380 26.16 -18.18 -5.87
C ALA A 380 26.63 -19.56 -5.38
N GLN A 381 25.69 -20.44 -5.05
CA GLN A 381 25.89 -21.79 -4.57
C GLN A 381 25.05 -22.79 -5.39
N PRO A 382 25.35 -24.11 -5.34
CA PRO A 382 24.47 -25.12 -5.92
C PRO A 382 23.04 -24.98 -5.40
N PRO A 383 22.02 -25.36 -6.20
CA PRO A 383 20.61 -25.16 -5.85
C PRO A 383 20.16 -26.06 -4.70
N LYS A 384 20.46 -25.61 -3.49
CA LYS A 384 20.10 -26.29 -2.24
C LYS A 384 19.85 -25.25 -1.16
N ILE A 385 18.65 -25.28 -0.59
CA ILE A 385 18.30 -24.52 0.60
C ILE A 385 18.50 -25.40 1.84
N ASN A 386 19.19 -24.86 2.83
CA ASN A 386 19.28 -25.46 4.16
C ASN A 386 18.16 -24.89 5.05
N TYR A 387 17.51 -25.74 5.84
CA TYR A 387 16.43 -25.36 6.76
C TYR A 387 16.80 -25.60 8.22
N PHE A 388 16.16 -24.89 9.14
CA PHE A 388 16.22 -25.17 10.58
C PHE A 388 15.56 -26.52 10.90
N ILE A 389 16.23 -27.34 11.72
CA ILE A 389 15.78 -28.69 12.03
C ILE A 389 14.75 -28.62 13.16
N GLY A 390 13.62 -29.29 13.00
CA GLY A 390 12.54 -29.27 13.99
C GLY A 390 11.76 -27.96 14.04
N SER A 391 12.05 -27.00 13.16
CA SER A 391 11.26 -25.77 13.05
C SER A 391 9.86 -26.09 12.55
N ILE A 392 8.87 -25.39 13.11
CA ILE A 392 7.48 -25.41 12.63
C ILE A 392 7.38 -24.72 11.26
N LEU A 393 8.30 -23.78 11.00
CA LEU A 393 8.36 -22.99 9.79
C LEU A 393 9.37 -23.56 8.80
N MET A 394 9.04 -23.47 7.51
CA MET A 394 9.97 -23.79 6.43
C MET A 394 10.92 -22.62 6.19
N SER A 395 11.75 -22.28 7.17
CA SER A 395 12.61 -21.09 7.14
C SER A 395 14.02 -21.44 6.61
N PRO A 396 14.48 -20.80 5.51
CA PRO A 396 15.84 -20.96 5.03
C PRO A 396 16.85 -20.47 6.07
N LYS A 397 17.99 -21.16 6.20
CA LYS A 397 19.14 -20.73 7.01
C LYS A 397 19.96 -19.67 6.29
N ASP A 398 20.16 -19.85 4.99
CA ASP A 398 20.99 -19.03 4.12
C ASP A 398 20.44 -19.07 2.69
N LEU A 399 20.78 -18.04 1.91
CA LEU A 399 20.64 -18.04 0.46
C LEU A 399 21.68 -17.12 -0.17
N LEU A 400 22.83 -17.66 -0.59
CA LEU A 400 23.85 -16.87 -1.28
C LEU A 400 23.51 -16.67 -2.77
N VAL A 401 23.42 -15.41 -3.18
CA VAL A 401 23.18 -15.00 -4.57
C VAL A 401 24.21 -13.98 -5.03
N LYS A 402 24.44 -13.92 -6.34
CA LYS A 402 25.09 -12.79 -7.02
C LYS A 402 24.03 -11.87 -7.61
N LEU A 403 24.32 -10.58 -7.52
CA LEU A 403 23.49 -9.52 -8.06
C LEU A 403 24.15 -8.96 -9.33
N LYS A 404 23.34 -8.68 -10.33
CA LYS A 404 23.72 -7.85 -11.48
C LYS A 404 22.73 -6.72 -11.59
N ALA A 405 23.18 -5.47 -11.59
CA ALA A 405 22.27 -4.36 -11.82
C ALA A 405 21.61 -4.51 -13.20
N ARG A 406 20.29 -4.34 -13.25
CA ARG A 406 19.57 -4.16 -14.50
C ARG A 406 19.65 -2.69 -14.85
N ASP A 407 20.02 -2.38 -16.10
CA ASP A 407 20.12 -0.99 -16.55
C ASP A 407 18.77 -0.28 -16.38
N TYR A 408 18.73 0.55 -15.34
CA TYR A 408 17.65 1.46 -14.99
C TYR A 408 17.89 2.85 -15.59
N LEU A 409 18.84 2.99 -16.52
CA LEU A 409 19.11 4.23 -17.26
C LEU A 409 18.09 4.43 -18.39
N ALA A 410 16.81 4.39 -18.03
CA ALA A 410 15.74 5.01 -18.77
C ALA A 410 14.47 5.06 -17.89
N PHE A 411 14.50 5.84 -16.79
CA PHE A 411 13.33 6.69 -16.53
C PHE A 411 13.34 7.83 -17.55
N ASN A 412 13.17 7.35 -18.78
CA ASN A 412 12.85 7.91 -20.06
C ASN A 412 12.46 9.40 -19.97
N ILE A 413 13.44 10.27 -20.24
CA ILE A 413 13.18 11.57 -20.86
C ILE A 413 12.15 11.39 -21.98
N ASN A 414 12.19 10.29 -22.75
CA ASN A 414 11.17 9.98 -23.74
C ASN A 414 9.77 9.68 -23.19
N THR A 415 9.60 9.09 -22.00
CA THR A 415 8.25 8.83 -21.41
C THR A 415 7.70 10.12 -20.82
N ILE A 416 8.54 10.96 -20.22
CA ILE A 416 8.15 12.31 -19.79
C ILE A 416 7.79 13.15 -21.02
N ILE A 417 8.62 13.12 -22.07
CA ILE A 417 8.34 13.78 -23.36
C ILE A 417 7.07 13.21 -23.99
N ILE A 418 6.85 11.91 -24.01
CA ILE A 418 5.64 11.28 -24.57
C ILE A 418 4.42 11.66 -23.75
N LYS A 419 4.49 11.67 -22.42
CA LYS A 419 3.38 12.10 -21.56
C LYS A 419 3.07 13.58 -21.75
N ILE A 420 4.10 14.43 -21.82
CA ILE A 420 3.95 15.85 -22.12
C ILE A 420 3.36 16.02 -23.53
N GLU A 421 3.89 15.36 -24.54
CA GLU A 421 3.39 15.39 -25.93
C GLU A 421 1.95 14.86 -26.03
N LEU A 422 1.57 13.81 -25.30
CA LEU A 422 0.19 13.30 -25.25
C LEU A 422 -0.75 14.28 -24.53
N LEU A 423 -0.30 14.91 -23.44
CA LEU A 423 -1.07 15.94 -22.73
C LEU A 423 -1.25 17.20 -23.60
N LEU A 424 -0.17 17.64 -24.25
CA LEU A 424 -0.20 18.76 -25.20
C LEU A 424 -1.11 18.41 -26.37
N ARG A 425 -0.96 17.25 -27.03
CA ARG A 425 -1.87 16.80 -28.11
C ARG A 425 -3.32 16.76 -27.66
N ARG A 426 -3.62 16.19 -26.48
CA ARG A 426 -5.00 16.12 -25.97
C ARG A 426 -5.59 17.51 -25.75
N ARG A 427 -4.79 18.45 -25.23
CA ARG A 427 -5.17 19.86 -25.00
C ARG A 427 -5.34 20.61 -26.32
N PHE A 428 -4.36 20.52 -27.23
CA PHE A 428 -4.30 21.22 -28.52
C PHE A 428 -5.14 20.58 -29.65
N THR A 429 -5.92 19.54 -29.35
CA THR A 429 -6.88 18.93 -30.28
C THR A 429 -8.31 18.93 -29.75
N TYR A 430 -8.57 19.55 -28.59
CA TYR A 430 -9.88 19.54 -27.96
C TYR A 430 -10.98 20.04 -28.91
N TRP A 431 -10.84 21.24 -29.49
CA TRP A 431 -11.84 21.83 -30.38
C TRP A 431 -11.97 21.11 -31.72
N SER A 432 -10.85 20.63 -32.26
CA SER A 432 -10.86 19.80 -33.47
C SER A 432 -11.66 18.50 -33.27
N ARG A 433 -11.56 17.86 -32.09
CA ARG A 433 -12.37 16.69 -31.73
C ARG A 433 -13.85 16.98 -31.55
N GLN A 434 -14.21 18.24 -31.27
CA GLN A 434 -15.59 18.71 -31.21
C GLN A 434 -16.11 19.20 -32.58
N GLY A 435 -15.33 19.04 -33.66
CA GLY A 435 -15.71 19.49 -35.00
C GLY A 435 -15.62 21.00 -35.22
N VAL A 436 -15.00 21.75 -34.30
CA VAL A 436 -14.83 23.21 -34.43
C VAL A 436 -13.59 23.52 -35.28
N PRO A 437 -13.68 24.38 -36.32
CA PRO A 437 -12.54 24.81 -37.14
C PRO A 437 -11.43 25.45 -36.29
N GLY A 438 -10.17 25.38 -36.72
CA GLY A 438 -9.05 26.04 -36.03
C GLY A 438 -7.67 25.50 -36.42
N PRO A 439 -6.58 26.13 -35.97
CA PRO A 439 -5.22 25.68 -36.24
C PRO A 439 -4.96 24.29 -35.66
N LYS A 440 -4.22 23.47 -36.40
CA LYS A 440 -3.74 22.17 -35.93
C LYS A 440 -2.56 22.36 -34.96
N TYR A 441 -2.35 21.41 -34.05
CA TYR A 441 -1.26 21.43 -33.07
C TYR A 441 0.13 21.75 -33.67
N ILE A 442 0.40 21.32 -34.90
CA ILE A 442 1.68 21.50 -35.60
C ILE A 442 1.81 22.90 -36.26
N GLU A 443 0.72 23.67 -36.37
CA GLU A 443 0.70 25.00 -37.02
C GLU A 443 0.89 26.17 -36.05
N TYR A 444 1.06 25.92 -34.74
CA TYR A 444 1.35 26.97 -33.76
C TYR A 444 2.79 27.48 -33.93
N ARG A 445 2.98 28.44 -34.85
CA ARG A 445 4.17 29.30 -34.90
C ARG A 445 3.90 30.48 -33.97
N GLY A 446 4.89 30.89 -33.17
CA GLY A 446 4.76 32.08 -32.33
C GLY A 446 4.35 33.31 -33.14
N PHE A 447 4.00 34.42 -32.47
CA PHE A 447 3.56 35.65 -33.15
C PHE A 447 4.61 36.13 -34.17
N THR A 448 4.32 35.97 -35.47
CA THR A 448 5.17 36.46 -36.57
C THR A 448 4.77 37.86 -37.03
N ASN A 449 3.52 38.25 -36.79
CA ASN A 449 2.94 39.56 -37.11
C ASN A 449 2.40 40.23 -35.83
N VAL A 450 1.98 41.50 -35.94
CA VAL A 450 1.32 42.22 -34.86
C VAL A 450 0.01 41.50 -34.49
N HIS A 451 -0.32 41.39 -33.19
CA HIS A 451 -1.38 40.50 -32.69
C HIS A 451 -2.73 40.65 -33.40
N HIS A 452 -3.15 41.89 -33.70
CA HIS A 452 -4.46 42.15 -34.33
C HIS A 452 -4.51 41.69 -35.81
N GLU A 453 -3.42 41.80 -36.56
CA GLU A 453 -3.33 41.30 -37.94
C GLU A 453 -3.41 39.77 -37.95
N HIS A 454 -2.67 39.10 -37.06
CA HIS A 454 -2.72 37.65 -36.89
C HIS A 454 -4.13 37.15 -36.54
N THR A 455 -4.87 37.88 -35.68
CA THR A 455 -6.27 37.52 -35.37
C THR A 455 -7.19 37.68 -36.58
N LEU A 456 -6.97 38.71 -37.41
CA LEU A 456 -7.78 38.94 -38.61
C LEU A 456 -7.53 37.84 -39.66
N GLU A 457 -6.27 37.47 -39.89
CA GLU A 457 -5.90 36.36 -40.76
C GLU A 457 -6.52 35.03 -40.30
N ALA A 458 -6.50 34.76 -38.99
CA ALA A 458 -7.09 33.55 -38.41
C ALA A 458 -8.62 33.50 -38.61
N VAL A 459 -9.31 34.62 -38.44
CA VAL A 459 -10.76 34.71 -38.70
C VAL A 459 -11.07 34.47 -40.18
N ASN A 460 -10.28 35.06 -41.09
CA ASN A 460 -10.44 34.85 -42.53
C ASN A 460 -10.17 33.39 -42.94
N LYS A 461 -9.24 32.72 -42.24
CA LYS A 461 -8.86 31.32 -42.54
C LYS A 461 -9.81 30.28 -41.93
N TYR A 462 -10.26 30.47 -40.70
CA TYR A 462 -11.03 29.46 -39.95
C TYR A 462 -12.51 29.80 -39.79
N GLY A 463 -12.93 31.00 -40.17
CA GLY A 463 -14.29 31.49 -40.05
C GLY A 463 -14.55 32.25 -38.76
N ARG A 464 -15.81 32.67 -38.57
CA ARG A 464 -16.24 33.52 -37.44
C ARG A 464 -16.26 32.79 -36.10
N VAL A 465 -16.30 31.46 -36.10
CA VAL A 465 -16.24 30.64 -34.89
C VAL A 465 -15.16 29.59 -35.07
N TYR A 466 -14.10 29.69 -34.26
CA TYR A 466 -12.99 28.75 -34.35
C TYR A 466 -12.31 28.52 -32.99
N GLY A 467 -11.76 27.33 -32.79
CA GLY A 467 -10.98 26.97 -31.62
C GLY A 467 -9.56 27.49 -31.73
N ALA A 468 -9.05 28.10 -30.67
CA ALA A 468 -7.68 28.57 -30.57
C ALA A 468 -7.00 27.99 -29.32
N TYR A 469 -5.68 28.05 -29.28
CA TYR A 469 -4.92 27.50 -28.18
C TYR A 469 -3.77 28.42 -27.79
N SER A 470 -3.51 28.52 -26.49
CA SER A 470 -2.34 29.22 -25.96
C SER A 470 -1.74 28.46 -24.78
N PHE A 471 -0.58 28.91 -24.29
CA PHE A 471 0.04 28.36 -23.09
C PHE A 471 -0.90 28.37 -21.87
N THR A 472 -1.80 29.35 -21.77
CA THR A 472 -2.71 29.53 -20.63
C THR A 472 -4.03 28.74 -20.77
N GLY A 473 -4.37 28.21 -21.95
CA GLY A 473 -5.62 27.46 -22.11
C GLY A 473 -6.00 27.09 -23.53
N THR A 474 -7.09 26.34 -23.62
CA THR A 474 -7.91 26.17 -24.83
C THR A 474 -8.95 27.28 -24.87
N HIS A 475 -9.07 27.99 -25.99
CA HIS A 475 -9.95 29.15 -26.15
C HIS A 475 -10.91 28.93 -27.32
N LEU A 476 -12.12 29.47 -27.24
CA LEU A 476 -13.04 29.52 -28.37
C LEU A 476 -13.16 30.98 -28.80
N VAL A 477 -12.89 31.24 -30.07
CA VAL A 477 -13.08 32.55 -30.67
C VAL A 477 -14.49 32.62 -31.23
N LEU A 478 -15.24 33.65 -30.83
CA LEU A 478 -16.63 33.87 -31.21
C LEU A 478 -16.76 35.26 -31.82
N ASN A 479 -16.94 35.32 -33.14
CA ASN A 479 -17.19 36.54 -33.91
C ASN A 479 -18.54 36.49 -34.65
N GLU A 480 -19.49 35.70 -34.13
CA GLU A 480 -20.85 35.63 -34.64
C GLU A 480 -21.79 36.44 -33.71
N PRO A 481 -22.45 37.51 -34.21
CA PRO A 481 -23.22 38.44 -33.36
C PRO A 481 -24.27 37.80 -32.45
N ASP A 482 -25.00 36.79 -32.93
CA ASP A 482 -26.02 36.13 -32.10
C ASP A 482 -25.40 35.35 -30.94
N LEU A 483 -24.29 34.65 -31.18
CA LEU A 483 -23.57 33.91 -30.14
C LEU A 483 -22.87 34.86 -29.16
N LEU A 484 -22.40 36.00 -29.65
CA LEU A 484 -21.86 37.07 -28.80
C LEU A 484 -22.93 37.62 -27.86
N ARG A 485 -24.14 37.89 -28.37
CA ARG A 485 -25.27 38.32 -27.52
C ARG A 485 -25.59 37.27 -26.46
N ASP A 486 -25.58 35.98 -26.83
CA ASP A 486 -25.84 34.90 -25.89
C ASP A 486 -24.80 34.88 -24.76
N VAL A 487 -23.50 34.91 -25.08
CA VAL A 487 -22.42 34.88 -24.07
C VAL A 487 -22.32 36.18 -23.25
N MET A 488 -22.44 37.33 -23.89
CA MET A 488 -22.18 38.64 -23.26
C MET A 488 -23.39 39.22 -22.52
N VAL A 489 -24.62 38.80 -22.88
CA VAL A 489 -25.86 39.38 -22.33
C VAL A 489 -26.74 38.31 -21.71
N LYS A 490 -27.20 37.34 -22.50
CA LYS A 490 -28.19 36.34 -22.05
C LYS A 490 -27.64 35.46 -20.92
N ASP A 491 -26.45 34.93 -21.12
CA ASP A 491 -25.78 33.98 -20.23
C ASP A 491 -24.59 34.62 -19.50
N PHE A 492 -24.59 35.95 -19.33
CA PHE A 492 -23.50 36.69 -18.67
C PHE A 492 -23.15 36.16 -17.28
N HIS A 493 -24.15 35.68 -16.54
CA HIS A 493 -23.97 35.08 -15.20
C HIS A 493 -23.06 33.84 -15.21
N VAL A 494 -22.91 33.16 -16.35
CA VAL A 494 -21.98 32.04 -16.56
C VAL A 494 -20.56 32.54 -16.94
N PHE A 495 -20.47 33.70 -17.60
CA PHE A 495 -19.21 34.29 -18.10
C PHE A 495 -18.86 35.66 -17.48
N PRO A 496 -18.94 35.85 -16.14
CA PRO A 496 -18.80 37.19 -15.54
C PRO A 496 -17.34 37.65 -15.41
N ASN A 497 -16.37 36.74 -15.64
CA ASN A 497 -14.96 36.95 -15.34
C ASN A 497 -14.16 37.31 -16.59
N HIS A 498 -13.33 38.35 -16.49
CA HIS A 498 -12.26 38.58 -17.46
C HIS A 498 -11.05 37.71 -17.12
N LYS A 499 -10.71 36.75 -17.99
CA LYS A 499 -9.55 35.88 -17.80
C LYS A 499 -8.29 36.54 -18.37
N ILE A 500 -7.69 37.43 -17.58
CA ILE A 500 -6.45 38.15 -17.91
C ILE A 500 -5.30 37.56 -17.07
N PHE A 501 -4.05 37.89 -17.36
CA PHE A 501 -2.89 37.50 -16.55
C PHE A 501 -3.10 37.94 -15.08
N HIS A 502 -3.41 37.00 -14.20
CA HIS A 502 -3.39 37.22 -12.75
C HIS A 502 -1.95 37.10 -12.26
N LEU A 503 -1.41 38.16 -11.67
CA LEU A 503 -0.05 38.17 -11.13
C LEU A 503 0.01 37.57 -9.72
N GLY A 504 -1.14 37.27 -9.11
CA GLY A 504 -1.28 36.43 -7.91
C GLY A 504 -0.99 37.14 -6.59
N SER A 505 -0.44 38.36 -6.63
CA SER A 505 -0.09 39.13 -5.44
C SER A 505 0.01 40.64 -5.69
N SER A 506 -0.46 41.15 -6.84
CA SER A 506 -0.30 42.56 -7.19
C SER A 506 -1.52 43.38 -6.74
N LYS A 507 -1.29 44.63 -6.29
CA LYS A 507 -2.38 45.57 -6.03
C LYS A 507 -3.26 45.81 -7.27
N ILE A 508 -2.74 45.57 -8.48
CA ILE A 508 -3.51 45.68 -9.72
C ILE A 508 -4.64 44.63 -9.81
N ASP A 509 -4.46 43.46 -9.17
CA ASP A 509 -5.44 42.39 -9.13
C ASP A 509 -6.71 42.81 -8.33
N GLN A 510 -6.61 43.90 -7.54
CA GLN A 510 -7.74 44.51 -6.81
C GLN A 510 -8.47 45.60 -7.62
N SER A 511 -8.01 45.92 -8.83
CA SER A 511 -8.69 46.91 -9.67
C SER A 511 -9.93 46.31 -10.33
N LEU A 512 -10.92 47.18 -10.64
CA LEU A 512 -12.21 46.76 -11.19
C LEU A 512 -12.12 45.84 -12.42
N PHE A 513 -11.04 45.96 -13.20
CA PHE A 513 -10.82 45.18 -14.42
C PHE A 513 -10.35 43.75 -14.17
N PHE A 514 -9.69 43.48 -13.04
CA PHE A 514 -9.10 42.17 -12.71
C PHE A 514 -9.84 41.44 -11.58
N LEU A 515 -10.78 42.12 -10.89
CA LEU A 515 -11.62 41.49 -9.89
C LEU A 515 -12.52 40.42 -10.54
N PRO A 516 -12.62 39.22 -9.93
CA PRO A 516 -13.59 38.23 -10.36
C PRO A 516 -15.01 38.79 -10.17
N GLY A 517 -15.96 38.37 -10.99
CA GLY A 517 -17.38 38.78 -10.99
C GLY A 517 -18.18 38.27 -9.78
N ASP A 518 -17.60 38.38 -8.60
CA ASP A 518 -18.17 38.10 -7.30
C ASP A 518 -18.75 39.38 -6.65
N ASP A 519 -19.13 39.28 -5.38
CA ASP A 519 -19.69 40.42 -4.64
C ASP A 519 -18.68 41.57 -4.45
N ASN A 520 -17.36 41.32 -4.49
CA ASN A 520 -16.36 42.38 -4.44
C ASN A 520 -16.36 43.21 -5.72
N TRP A 521 -16.43 42.58 -6.89
CA TRP A 521 -16.58 43.32 -8.14
C TRP A 521 -17.87 44.13 -8.17
N ARG A 522 -19.00 43.57 -7.70
CA ARG A 522 -20.27 44.31 -7.62
C ARG A 522 -20.16 45.54 -6.72
N ARG A 523 -19.56 45.38 -5.54
CA ARG A 523 -19.31 46.46 -4.59
C ARG A 523 -18.41 47.55 -5.16
N VAL A 524 -17.28 47.20 -5.78
CA VAL A 524 -16.37 48.18 -6.37
C VAL A 524 -17.02 48.88 -7.58
N ARG A 525 -17.76 48.14 -8.41
CA ARG A 525 -18.47 48.70 -9.57
C ARG A 525 -19.56 49.68 -9.16
N SER A 526 -20.35 49.39 -8.13
CA SER A 526 -21.41 50.29 -7.66
C SER A 526 -20.86 51.61 -7.12
N ILE A 527 -19.67 51.58 -6.51
CA ILE A 527 -18.97 52.77 -6.02
C ILE A 527 -18.40 53.60 -7.17
N LEU A 528 -17.80 52.97 -8.18
CA LEU A 528 -17.09 53.68 -9.26
C LEU A 528 -18.00 54.15 -10.40
N SER A 529 -19.11 53.46 -10.70
CA SER A 529 -19.99 53.79 -11.83
C SER A 529 -20.55 55.22 -11.79
N PRO A 530 -20.96 55.79 -10.63
CA PRO A 530 -21.45 57.17 -10.55
C PRO A 530 -20.45 58.25 -10.99
N VAL A 531 -19.14 57.96 -10.92
CA VAL A 531 -18.06 58.88 -11.33
C VAL A 531 -18.12 59.14 -12.85
N PHE A 532 -18.60 58.17 -13.63
CA PHE A 532 -18.67 58.23 -15.09
C PHE A 532 -20.04 58.69 -15.60
N THR A 533 -20.87 59.32 -14.76
CA THR A 533 -22.14 59.91 -15.19
C THR A 533 -21.91 61.12 -16.09
N SER A 534 -22.81 61.34 -17.06
CA SER A 534 -22.69 62.42 -18.04
C SER A 534 -22.51 63.81 -17.40
N GLY A 535 -23.13 64.05 -16.24
CA GLY A 535 -22.97 65.29 -15.48
C GLY A 535 -21.56 65.47 -14.90
N LYS A 536 -20.98 64.41 -14.33
CA LYS A 536 -19.60 64.44 -13.79
C LYS A 536 -18.56 64.50 -14.91
N LEU A 537 -18.78 63.78 -16.01
CA LEU A 537 -17.92 63.86 -17.19
C LEU A 537 -17.93 65.26 -17.82
N ARG A 538 -19.08 65.92 -17.91
CA ARG A 538 -19.17 67.30 -18.42
C ARG A 538 -18.42 68.29 -17.53
N ALA A 539 -18.46 68.10 -16.22
CA ALA A 539 -17.66 68.91 -15.28
C ALA A 539 -16.14 68.69 -15.47
N MET A 540 -15.72 67.48 -15.85
CA MET A 540 -14.31 67.17 -16.15
C MET A 540 -13.82 67.72 -17.50
N LEU A 541 -14.72 67.97 -18.47
CA LEU A 541 -14.34 68.54 -19.77
C LEU A 541 -13.62 69.89 -19.64
N GLY A 542 -13.97 70.70 -18.65
CA GLY A 542 -13.29 71.97 -18.37
C GLY A 542 -11.80 71.78 -17.99
N HIS A 543 -11.45 70.66 -17.38
CA HIS A 543 -10.05 70.31 -17.08
C HIS A 543 -9.32 69.70 -18.26
N ILE A 544 -10.03 69.00 -19.16
CA ILE A 544 -9.43 68.40 -20.36
C ILE A 544 -9.13 69.48 -21.41
N GLY A 545 -10.03 70.46 -21.58
CA GLY A 545 -9.82 71.57 -22.51
C GLY A 545 -8.58 72.41 -22.16
N GLY A 546 -8.30 72.61 -20.87
CA GLY A 546 -7.09 73.31 -20.42
C GLY A 546 -5.78 72.52 -20.53
N ILE A 547 -5.81 71.29 -21.03
CA ILE A 547 -4.61 70.46 -21.32
C ILE A 547 -4.34 70.43 -22.83
N SER A 548 -5.34 70.74 -23.67
CA SER A 548 -5.17 70.81 -25.13
C SER A 548 -4.72 72.17 -25.64
N ASP A 549 -4.92 73.22 -24.85
CA ASP A 549 -4.31 74.55 -25.02
C ASP A 549 -2.93 74.58 -24.35
#